data_AF-A0A168NVK3-F1
#
_entry.id   AF-A0A168NVK3-F1
#
_cell.length_a   1.000
_cell.length_b   1.000
_cell.length_c   1.000
_cell.angle_alpha   90.00
_cell.angle_beta   90.00
_cell.angle_gamma   90.00
#
_symmetry.space_group_name_H-M   'P 1'
#
loop_
_entity.id
_entity.type
_entity.pdbx_description
1 polymer ?
#
loop_
_entity_poly.entity_id
_entity_poly.type
_entity_poly.pdbx_seq_one_letter_code
_entity_poly.pdbx_strand_id
1 'polypeptide(L)'
;MVTMPQEIMNLLKELTLLHIKMVIITNKSRKCLDICLKNLGITDFFITTIAGDEVTQPKPDPEGIYKAIQMMNLRSDEVVFVGDSNADITAGKSANILTVGAHWFGTVQNTEFSIEPDHIFTRTEELKSFINICIYPCEKGWIDIPFTFAHPLYAAPLKLLKPKYVSLTGIILGSMAPDFEYFMALEPYQIMGHTTKGLFIQAIPLSLLLAYIFHRLIKVPLTHNLPPLFNMDKKSNGIIQDWNLSTVRSWIIFIVSVMIGFYSHVLLDGFTHKSGYVSRFFL
;
A
#
# COMPACT_ATOMS: atom_id res chain seq x y z
N MET A 1 18.52 18.75 31.30
CA MET A 1 18.16 19.31 29.98
C MET A 1 16.97 18.50 29.49
N VAL A 2 15.82 19.11 29.21
CA VAL A 2 14.65 18.37 28.69
C VAL A 2 14.97 17.97 27.26
N THR A 3 15.23 16.69 27.03
CA THR A 3 15.52 16.15 25.69
C THR A 3 14.26 15.61 25.07
N MET A 4 14.00 15.93 23.80
CA MET A 4 12.87 15.39 23.05
C MET A 4 13.05 13.87 22.89
N PRO A 5 12.00 13.05 23.11
CA PRO A 5 12.05 11.63 22.79
C PRO A 5 12.43 11.43 21.31
N GLN A 6 13.35 10.50 21.04
CA GLN A 6 13.85 10.25 19.69
C GLN A 6 12.73 9.87 18.71
N GLU A 7 11.71 9.17 19.19
CA GLU A 7 10.55 8.75 18.41
C GLU A 7 9.76 9.94 17.85
N ILE A 8 9.62 11.03 18.63
CA ILE A 8 8.95 12.26 18.18
C ILE A 8 9.80 12.99 17.15
N MET A 9 11.11 13.08 17.37
CA MET A 9 12.02 13.67 16.39
C MET A 9 11.98 12.93 15.05
N ASN A 10 11.94 11.60 15.07
CA ASN A 10 11.84 10.79 13.88
C ASN A 10 10.49 11.02 13.17
N LEU A 11 9.38 11.05 13.93
CA LEU A 11 8.06 11.38 13.40
C LEU A 11 8.06 12.73 12.68
N LEU A 12 8.53 13.81 13.32
CA LEU A 12 8.56 15.14 12.71
C LEU A 12 9.39 15.18 11.42
N LYS A 13 10.55 14.52 11.39
CA LYS A 13 11.38 14.41 10.19
C LYS A 13 10.67 13.69 9.05
N GLU A 14 10.02 12.57 9.34
CA GLU A 14 9.30 11.79 8.34
C GLU A 14 8.10 12.57 7.78
N LEU A 15 7.30 13.21 8.62
CA LEU A 15 6.19 14.07 8.16
C LEU A 15 6.67 15.21 7.26
N THR A 16 7.85 15.76 7.55
CA THR A 16 8.50 16.78 6.72
C THR A 16 8.93 16.22 5.36
N LEU A 17 9.51 15.01 5.33
CA LEU A 17 9.88 14.34 4.07
C LEU A 17 8.66 14.02 3.21
N LEU A 18 7.51 13.75 3.84
CA LEU A 18 6.21 13.58 3.18
C LEU A 18 5.55 14.91 2.77
N HIS A 19 6.22 16.04 2.95
CA HIS A 19 5.72 17.39 2.62
C HIS A 19 4.41 17.77 3.35
N ILE A 20 4.19 17.19 4.54
CA ILE A 20 3.01 17.48 5.35
C ILE A 20 3.23 18.79 6.10
N LYS A 21 2.27 19.69 5.96
CA LYS A 21 2.27 20.98 6.65
C LYS A 21 1.91 20.79 8.12
N MET A 22 2.86 21.07 9.02
CA MET A 22 2.64 20.94 10.46
C MET A 22 2.44 22.30 11.12
N VAL A 23 1.46 22.38 12.03
CA VAL A 23 1.10 23.58 12.80
C VAL A 23 0.88 23.21 14.26
N ILE A 24 1.38 24.03 15.18
CA ILE A 24 1.08 23.90 16.62
C ILE A 24 -0.08 24.82 16.98
N ILE A 25 -1.07 24.27 17.68
CA ILE A 25 -2.14 25.04 18.34
C ILE A 25 -2.14 24.68 19.82
N THR A 26 -1.89 25.64 20.70
CA THR A 26 -1.72 25.41 22.15
C THR A 26 -2.46 26.46 22.98
N ASN A 27 -2.86 26.09 24.20
CA ASN A 27 -3.38 27.05 25.19
C ASN A 27 -2.27 27.72 26.01
N LYS A 28 -1.00 27.38 25.77
CA LYS A 28 0.15 28.05 26.40
C LYS A 28 0.33 29.45 25.80
N SER A 29 0.87 30.38 26.59
CA SER A 29 1.24 31.71 26.08
C SER A 29 2.36 31.64 25.05
N ARG A 30 2.41 32.62 24.13
CA ARG A 30 3.44 32.76 23.10
C ARG A 30 4.84 32.63 23.68
N LYS A 31 5.11 33.35 24.78
CA LYS A 31 6.40 33.29 25.48
C LYS A 31 6.78 31.89 25.94
N CYS A 32 5.83 31.12 26.49
CA CYS A 32 6.08 29.76 26.96
C CYS A 32 6.34 28.81 25.79
N LEU A 33 5.54 28.94 24.72
CA LEU A 33 5.70 28.15 23.51
C LEU A 33 7.08 28.36 22.87
N ASP A 34 7.51 29.62 22.69
CA ASP A 34 8.79 29.93 22.05
C ASP A 34 9.99 29.38 22.84
N ILE A 35 9.93 29.46 24.18
CA ILE A 35 10.95 28.87 25.05
C ILE A 35 10.99 27.35 24.88
N CYS A 36 9.83 26.69 24.85
CA CYS A 36 9.76 25.24 24.62
C CYS A 36 10.34 24.84 23.26
N LEU A 37 9.93 25.49 22.18
CA LEU A 37 10.38 25.16 20.83
C LEU A 37 11.87 25.39 20.64
N LYS A 38 12.40 26.49 21.19
CA LYS A 38 13.84 26.78 21.15
C LYS A 38 14.65 25.76 21.93
N ASN A 39 14.21 25.37 23.13
CA ASN A 39 14.93 24.40 23.95
C ASN A 39 14.86 22.97 23.39
N LEU A 40 13.77 22.63 22.70
CA LEU A 40 13.59 21.33 22.05
C LEU A 40 14.22 21.25 20.66
N GLY A 41 14.53 22.39 20.04
CA GLY A 41 15.16 22.43 18.71
C GLY A 41 14.23 21.97 17.58
N ILE A 42 12.92 22.20 17.71
CA ILE A 42 11.90 21.71 16.76
C ILE A 42 11.15 22.82 16.02
N THR A 43 11.58 24.08 16.18
CA THR A 43 10.88 25.25 15.60
C THR A 43 10.71 25.11 14.09
N ASP A 44 11.75 24.63 13.40
CA ASP A 44 11.80 24.58 11.93
C ASP A 44 10.87 23.53 11.29
N PHE A 45 10.30 22.63 12.10
CA PHE A 45 9.32 21.65 11.60
C PHE A 45 7.94 22.28 11.38
N PHE A 46 7.62 23.37 12.07
CA PHE A 46 6.27 23.94 12.06
C PHE A 46 6.21 25.18 11.18
N ILE A 47 5.31 25.18 10.20
CA ILE A 47 5.13 26.30 9.26
C ILE A 47 4.58 27.52 10.00
N THR A 48 3.71 27.29 10.97
CA THR A 48 3.21 28.33 11.85
C THR A 48 2.82 27.72 13.19
N THR A 49 2.63 28.59 14.19
CA THR A 49 2.19 28.21 15.53
C THR A 49 1.21 29.24 16.07
N ILE A 50 0.19 28.78 16.80
CA ILE A 50 -0.87 29.61 17.39
C ILE A 50 -0.88 29.34 18.89
N ALA A 51 -0.60 30.38 19.66
CA ALA A 51 -0.58 30.37 21.12
C ALA A 51 -1.95 30.78 21.70
N GLY A 52 -2.17 30.45 22.97
CA GLY A 52 -3.45 30.65 23.65
C GLY A 52 -3.79 32.12 23.89
N ASP A 53 -2.78 32.98 23.95
CA ASP A 53 -2.91 34.43 24.10
C ASP A 53 -3.02 35.17 22.75
N GLU A 54 -3.05 34.45 21.63
CA GLU A 54 -3.23 35.00 20.27
C GLU A 54 -4.65 34.72 19.71
N VAL A 55 -5.50 34.09 20.52
CA VAL A 55 -6.89 33.78 20.21
C VAL A 55 -7.82 34.42 21.24
N THR A 56 -9.03 34.76 20.81
CA THR A 56 -10.06 35.29 21.71
C THR A 56 -10.63 34.16 22.56
N GLN A 57 -10.84 33.00 21.95
CA GLN A 57 -11.32 31.79 22.57
C GLN A 57 -10.29 30.66 22.39
N PRO A 58 -9.59 30.25 23.46
CA PRO A 58 -8.68 29.11 23.40
C PRO A 58 -9.44 27.78 23.34
N LYS A 59 -8.72 26.69 23.07
CA LYS A 59 -9.30 25.33 23.07
C LYS A 59 -10.02 25.09 24.40
N PRO A 60 -11.25 24.56 24.42
CA PRO A 60 -11.88 23.72 23.39
C PRO A 60 -12.53 24.44 22.20
N ASP A 61 -12.48 25.77 22.12
CA ASP A 61 -13.00 26.49 20.95
C ASP A 61 -12.15 26.22 19.68
N PRO A 62 -12.77 26.08 18.49
CA PRO A 62 -12.08 25.83 17.22
C PRO A 62 -11.38 27.08 16.62
N GLU A 63 -11.43 28.27 17.24
CA GLU A 63 -10.85 29.52 16.68
C GLU A 63 -9.42 29.33 16.16
N GLY A 64 -8.55 28.69 16.95
CA GLY A 64 -7.16 28.44 16.54
C GLY A 64 -7.06 27.55 15.28
N ILE A 65 -7.94 26.56 15.15
CA ILE A 65 -7.98 25.66 14.00
C ILE A 65 -8.43 26.42 12.75
N TYR A 66 -9.49 27.23 12.86
CA TYR A 66 -9.96 28.04 11.73
C TYR A 66 -8.91 29.05 11.26
N LYS A 67 -8.20 29.70 12.19
CA LYS A 67 -7.06 30.57 11.86
C LYS A 67 -6.00 29.82 11.06
N ALA A 68 -5.61 28.61 11.50
CA ALA A 68 -4.62 27.80 10.79
C ALA A 68 -5.08 27.39 9.38
N ILE A 69 -6.34 26.92 9.25
CA ILE A 69 -6.94 26.54 7.96
C ILE A 69 -6.97 27.74 7.00
N GLN A 70 -7.40 28.90 7.48
CA GLN A 70 -7.47 30.13 6.67
C GLN A 70 -6.08 30.62 6.25
N MET A 71 -5.10 30.64 7.16
CA MET A 71 -3.72 31.04 6.84
C MET A 71 -3.07 30.15 5.79
N MET A 72 -3.40 28.86 5.79
CA MET A 72 -2.82 27.87 4.87
C MET A 72 -3.66 27.62 3.62
N ASN A 73 -4.85 28.23 3.52
CA ASN A 73 -5.83 28.01 2.45
C ASN A 73 -6.13 26.53 2.22
N LEU A 74 -6.42 25.79 3.30
CA LEU A 74 -6.74 24.36 3.28
C LEU A 74 -8.24 24.11 3.39
N ARG A 75 -8.67 22.89 3.03
CA ARG A 75 -10.04 22.41 3.29
C ARG A 75 -10.08 21.59 4.58
N SER A 76 -11.22 21.57 5.26
CA SER A 76 -11.41 20.81 6.50
C SER A 76 -11.10 19.31 6.36
N ASP A 77 -11.35 18.71 5.19
CA ASP A 77 -11.09 17.29 4.92
C ASP A 77 -9.62 16.98 4.56
N GLU A 78 -8.77 18.00 4.45
CA GLU A 78 -7.33 17.87 4.25
C GLU A 78 -6.54 18.02 5.56
N VAL A 79 -7.25 18.18 6.69
CA VAL A 79 -6.67 18.55 7.97
C VAL A 79 -6.99 17.49 9.02
N VAL A 80 -5.96 17.09 9.75
CA VAL A 80 -6.07 16.23 10.92
C VAL A 80 -5.60 16.99 12.16
N PHE A 81 -6.36 16.89 13.25
CA PHE A 81 -6.00 17.45 14.54
C PHE A 81 -5.53 16.35 15.49
N VAL A 82 -4.28 16.45 15.96
CA VAL A 82 -3.67 15.47 16.86
C VAL A 82 -3.48 16.11 18.23
N GLY A 83 -4.02 15.50 19.28
CA GLY A 83 -3.90 16.01 20.65
C GLY A 83 -4.19 14.96 21.72
N ASP A 84 -3.81 15.24 22.96
CA ASP A 84 -3.89 14.32 24.10
C ASP A 84 -4.96 14.71 25.13
N SER A 85 -5.62 15.85 24.94
CA SER A 85 -6.60 16.38 25.90
C SER A 85 -8.03 16.44 25.35
N ASN A 86 -9.01 16.49 26.25
CA ASN A 86 -10.42 16.73 25.89
C ASN A 86 -10.62 18.06 25.15
N ALA A 87 -9.81 19.07 25.47
CA ALA A 87 -9.87 20.36 24.80
C ALA A 87 -9.44 20.23 23.33
N ASP A 88 -8.48 19.37 23.03
CA ASP A 88 -8.03 19.12 21.66
C ASP A 88 -9.11 18.45 20.81
N ILE A 89 -9.69 17.37 21.34
CA ILE A 89 -10.68 16.59 20.61
C ILE A 89 -11.96 17.39 20.41
N THR A 90 -12.41 18.12 21.44
CA THR A 90 -13.59 19.00 21.33
C THR A 90 -13.38 20.10 20.29
N ALA A 91 -12.19 20.72 20.25
CA ALA A 91 -11.88 21.75 19.26
C ALA A 91 -11.89 21.19 17.83
N GLY A 92 -11.23 20.04 17.61
CA GLY A 92 -11.21 19.38 16.29
C GLY A 92 -12.60 18.95 15.81
N LYS A 93 -13.41 18.36 16.70
CA LYS A 93 -14.80 18.00 16.37
C LYS A 93 -15.66 19.22 16.06
N SER A 94 -15.52 20.31 16.82
CA SER A 94 -16.23 21.57 16.57
C SER A 94 -15.81 22.22 15.25
N ALA A 95 -14.57 22.02 14.83
CA ALA A 95 -14.06 22.46 13.53
C ALA A 95 -14.48 21.55 12.36
N ASN A 96 -15.17 20.44 12.62
CA ASN A 96 -15.55 19.41 11.65
C ASN A 96 -14.34 18.88 10.84
N ILE A 97 -13.25 18.58 11.55
CA ILE A 97 -12.04 17.97 10.98
C ILE A 97 -11.76 16.63 11.65
N LEU A 98 -10.95 15.80 10.99
CA LEU A 98 -10.56 14.50 11.53
C LEU A 98 -9.74 14.68 12.82
N THR A 99 -10.08 13.94 13.88
CA THR A 99 -9.38 14.03 15.17
C THR A 99 -8.67 12.74 15.56
N VAL A 100 -7.47 12.90 16.12
CA VAL A 100 -6.63 11.80 16.61
C VAL A 100 -6.25 12.06 18.06
N GLY A 101 -6.66 11.16 18.94
CA GLY A 101 -6.21 11.09 20.33
C GLY A 101 -4.82 10.47 20.43
N ALA A 102 -3.85 11.21 20.94
CA ALA A 102 -2.46 10.77 21.10
C ALA A 102 -2.20 10.25 22.52
N HIS A 103 -2.13 8.93 22.68
CA HIS A 103 -1.81 8.24 23.94
C HIS A 103 -0.41 7.60 23.89
N TRP A 104 0.59 8.34 23.40
CA TRP A 104 1.93 7.79 23.11
C TRP A 104 2.79 7.55 24.35
N PHE A 105 2.57 8.30 25.41
CA PHE A 105 3.38 8.25 26.62
C PHE A 105 2.49 7.96 27.83
N GLY A 106 3.02 7.22 28.82
CA GLY A 106 2.27 6.87 30.04
C GLY A 106 1.84 8.07 30.91
N THR A 107 2.22 9.30 30.53
CA THR A 107 1.73 10.56 31.10
C THR A 107 0.70 11.18 30.15
N VAL A 108 -0.40 10.45 29.90
CA VAL A 108 -1.53 11.01 29.15
C VAL A 108 -2.30 11.95 30.09
N GLN A 109 -2.67 13.15 29.62
CA GLN A 109 -3.44 14.10 30.43
C GLN A 109 -4.81 13.55 30.85
N ASN A 110 -5.43 12.68 30.03
CA ASN A 110 -6.64 11.95 30.37
C ASN A 110 -6.53 10.49 29.92
N THR A 111 -6.97 9.55 30.75
CA THR A 111 -7.09 8.14 30.35
C THR A 111 -8.27 7.90 29.40
N GLU A 112 -9.27 8.78 29.42
CA GLU A 112 -10.50 8.70 28.63
C GLU A 112 -10.85 10.08 28.05
N PHE A 113 -11.32 10.09 26.81
CA PHE A 113 -11.86 11.30 26.19
C PHE A 113 -13.37 11.41 26.44
N SER A 114 -13.85 12.59 26.86
CA SER A 114 -15.29 12.87 27.04
C SER A 114 -16.06 12.86 25.73
N ILE A 115 -15.38 13.17 24.62
CA ILE A 115 -15.87 13.03 23.25
C ILE A 115 -14.88 12.12 22.53
N GLU A 116 -15.36 11.03 21.94
CA GLU A 116 -14.47 10.10 21.25
C GLU A 116 -13.83 10.76 20.01
N PRO A 117 -12.50 10.72 19.87
CA PRO A 117 -11.84 11.10 18.63
C PRO A 117 -12.10 10.08 17.53
N ASP A 118 -11.87 10.45 16.26
CA ASP A 118 -12.04 9.50 15.13
C ASP A 118 -11.06 8.33 15.22
N HIS A 119 -9.85 8.59 15.72
CA HIS A 119 -8.84 7.56 15.99
C HIS A 119 -8.14 7.81 17.33
N ILE A 120 -7.69 6.73 17.98
CA ILE A 120 -6.82 6.79 19.16
C ILE A 120 -5.56 5.99 18.84
N PHE A 121 -4.39 6.62 18.98
CA PHE A 121 -3.10 5.97 18.75
C PHE A 121 -2.28 5.94 20.02
N THR A 122 -1.81 4.74 20.36
CA THR A 122 -0.98 4.50 21.55
C THR A 122 0.51 4.57 21.23
N ARG A 123 0.87 4.59 19.95
CA ARG A 123 2.24 4.71 19.47
C ARG A 123 2.34 5.67 18.30
N THR A 124 3.46 6.35 18.16
CA THR A 124 3.74 7.27 17.03
C THR A 124 3.70 6.54 15.68
N GLU A 125 4.10 5.27 15.64
CA GLU A 125 4.06 4.41 14.44
C GLU A 125 2.66 4.16 13.89
N GLU A 126 1.63 4.20 14.74
CA GLU A 126 0.24 4.04 14.33
C GLU A 126 -0.23 5.29 13.56
N LEU A 127 0.13 6.48 14.04
CA LEU A 127 -0.11 7.73 13.32
C LEU A 127 0.60 7.73 11.96
N LYS A 128 1.86 7.29 11.90
CA LYS A 128 2.60 7.18 10.63
C LYS A 128 1.91 6.25 9.65
N SER A 129 1.47 5.08 10.14
CA SER A 129 0.79 4.10 9.31
C SER A 129 -0.53 4.63 8.76
N PHE A 130 -1.27 5.36 9.60
CA PHE A 130 -2.50 6.03 9.23
C PHE A 130 -2.27 7.10 8.16
N ILE A 131 -1.33 8.01 8.38
CA ILE A 131 -0.99 9.09 7.43
C ILE A 131 -0.55 8.52 6.07
N ASN A 132 0.27 7.46 6.07
CA ASN A 132 0.67 6.80 4.83
C ASN A 132 -0.52 6.21 4.06
N ILE A 133 -1.52 5.67 4.76
CA ILE A 133 -2.76 5.22 4.12
C ILE A 133 -3.56 6.41 3.58
N CYS A 134 -3.60 7.54 4.27
CA CYS A 134 -4.34 8.72 3.81
C CYS A 134 -3.69 9.43 2.62
N ILE A 135 -2.36 9.54 2.59
CA ILE A 135 -1.60 10.15 1.47
C ILE A 135 -1.60 9.21 0.28
N TYR A 136 -1.45 7.92 0.56
CA TYR A 136 -1.41 6.88 -0.43
C TYR A 136 -2.50 5.84 -0.19
N PRO A 137 -3.79 6.21 -0.37
CA PRO A 137 -4.90 5.29 -0.19
C PRO A 137 -4.80 4.09 -1.14
N CYS A 138 -3.96 4.22 -2.17
CA CYS A 138 -3.67 3.21 -3.17
C CYS A 138 -2.28 2.54 -3.01
N GLU A 139 -1.25 3.14 -2.38
CA GLU A 139 0.10 2.57 -2.54
C GLU A 139 0.39 1.32 -1.68
N LYS A 140 -0.26 1.15 -0.52
CA LYS A 140 -0.07 -0.10 0.24
C LYS A 140 -0.73 -1.32 -0.40
N GLY A 141 -1.59 -1.12 -1.39
CA GLY A 141 -2.16 -2.22 -2.19
C GLY A 141 -1.43 -2.47 -3.50
N TRP A 142 -0.62 -1.53 -3.99
CA TRP A 142 -0.08 -1.55 -5.35
C TRP A 142 1.45 -1.60 -5.43
N ILE A 143 2.20 -1.16 -4.40
CA ILE A 143 3.66 -1.24 -4.39
C ILE A 143 4.16 -2.68 -4.17
N ASP A 144 3.37 -3.50 -3.47
CA ASP A 144 3.66 -4.93 -3.24
C ASP A 144 2.85 -5.87 -4.14
N ILE A 145 2.21 -5.39 -5.23
CA ILE A 145 1.73 -6.34 -6.25
C ILE A 145 3.01 -6.85 -6.93
N PRO A 146 3.36 -8.14 -6.79
CA PRO A 146 4.49 -8.68 -7.52
C PRO A 146 4.19 -8.39 -8.99
N PHE A 147 5.15 -7.86 -9.73
CA PHE A 147 5.00 -7.77 -11.19
C PHE A 147 4.69 -9.20 -11.68
N THR A 148 3.41 -9.50 -11.93
CA THR A 148 2.91 -10.81 -12.35
C THR A 148 3.59 -11.28 -13.63
N PHE A 149 4.13 -10.34 -14.41
CA PHE A 149 4.89 -10.57 -15.62
C PHE A 149 6.35 -11.01 -15.39
N ALA A 150 6.92 -10.83 -14.19
CA ALA A 150 8.27 -11.27 -13.85
C ALA A 150 8.34 -12.79 -13.60
N HIS A 151 7.32 -13.35 -12.93
CA HIS A 151 7.27 -14.78 -12.58
C HIS A 151 7.32 -15.73 -13.79
N PRO A 152 6.64 -15.45 -14.91
CA PRO A 152 6.80 -16.20 -16.14
C PRO A 152 8.24 -16.33 -16.63
N LEU A 153 9.13 -15.34 -16.39
CA LEU A 153 10.53 -15.39 -16.84
C LEU A 153 11.32 -16.53 -16.18
N TYR A 154 10.95 -16.94 -14.97
CA TYR A 154 11.66 -18.01 -14.26
C TYR A 154 11.22 -19.40 -14.71
N ALA A 155 9.98 -19.55 -15.18
CA ALA A 155 9.45 -20.81 -15.64
C ALA A 155 9.51 -20.98 -17.17
N ALA A 156 9.60 -19.88 -17.95
CA ALA A 156 9.74 -19.91 -19.40
C ALA A 156 10.98 -20.68 -19.94
N PRO A 157 12.17 -20.66 -19.28
CA PRO A 157 13.31 -21.47 -19.70
C PRO A 157 13.02 -22.98 -19.72
N LEU A 158 12.08 -23.47 -18.92
CA LEU A 158 11.69 -24.89 -18.93
C LEU A 158 11.10 -25.32 -20.28
N LYS A 159 10.41 -24.41 -20.98
CA LYS A 159 9.92 -24.66 -22.35
C LYS A 159 11.06 -24.78 -23.35
N LEU A 160 12.14 -24.00 -23.18
CA LEU A 160 13.33 -24.08 -24.03
C LEU A 160 14.05 -25.43 -23.87
N LEU A 161 14.06 -25.98 -22.65
CA LEU A 161 14.71 -27.27 -22.35
C LEU A 161 13.89 -28.49 -22.78
N LYS A 162 12.55 -28.46 -22.62
CA LYS A 162 11.67 -29.61 -22.93
C LYS A 162 10.41 -29.19 -23.71
N PRO A 163 10.54 -28.76 -24.98
CA PRO A 163 9.43 -28.14 -25.73
C PRO A 163 8.24 -29.06 -25.99
N LYS A 164 8.44 -30.39 -26.04
CA LYS A 164 7.35 -31.36 -26.30
C LYS A 164 6.50 -31.72 -25.07
N TYR A 165 6.95 -31.38 -23.86
CA TYR A 165 6.31 -31.82 -22.61
C TYR A 165 5.71 -30.68 -21.80
N VAL A 166 5.85 -29.44 -22.30
CA VAL A 166 5.53 -28.23 -21.55
C VAL A 166 4.75 -27.28 -22.43
N SER A 167 3.66 -26.72 -21.92
CA SER A 167 2.89 -25.65 -22.55
C SER A 167 3.39 -24.30 -22.05
N LEU A 168 3.88 -23.44 -22.97
CA LEU A 168 4.31 -22.09 -22.59
C LEU A 168 3.14 -21.26 -22.06
N THR A 169 1.99 -21.31 -22.74
CA THR A 169 0.75 -20.67 -22.27
C THR A 169 0.36 -21.18 -20.89
N GLY A 170 0.46 -22.50 -20.65
CA GLY A 170 0.13 -23.08 -19.34
C GLY A 170 1.07 -22.57 -18.25
N ILE A 171 2.38 -22.55 -18.50
CA ILE A 171 3.36 -22.03 -17.55
C ILE A 171 3.10 -20.55 -17.23
N ILE A 172 2.97 -19.71 -18.26
CA ILE A 172 2.80 -18.25 -18.08
C ILE A 172 1.54 -17.99 -17.26
N LEU A 173 0.40 -18.55 -17.68
CA LEU A 173 -0.87 -18.31 -17.00
C LEU A 173 -0.87 -18.91 -15.59
N GLY A 174 -0.28 -20.10 -15.41
CA GLY A 174 -0.12 -20.70 -14.09
C GLY A 174 0.70 -19.84 -13.13
N SER A 175 1.77 -19.21 -13.62
CA SER A 175 2.60 -18.30 -12.80
C SER A 175 1.97 -16.94 -12.54
N MET A 176 0.94 -16.56 -13.30
CA MET A 176 0.19 -15.31 -13.08
C MET A 176 -1.05 -15.53 -12.20
N ALA A 177 -1.62 -16.73 -12.23
CA ALA A 177 -2.90 -17.05 -11.61
C ALA A 177 -3.04 -16.78 -10.09
N PRO A 178 -2.00 -16.96 -9.25
CA PRO A 178 -2.12 -16.69 -7.81
C PRO A 178 -2.49 -15.23 -7.50
N ASP A 179 -1.86 -14.29 -8.20
CA ASP A 179 -2.08 -12.85 -8.01
C ASP A 179 -3.37 -12.32 -8.65
N PHE A 180 -4.05 -13.11 -9.49
CA PHE A 180 -5.32 -12.68 -10.09
C PHE A 180 -6.42 -12.41 -9.06
N GLU A 181 -6.31 -12.96 -7.85
CA GLU A 181 -7.25 -12.68 -6.75
C GLU A 181 -7.29 -11.18 -6.43
N TYR A 182 -6.13 -10.50 -6.41
CA TYR A 182 -6.04 -9.06 -6.17
C TYR A 182 -6.81 -8.26 -7.21
N PHE A 183 -6.68 -8.62 -8.49
CA PHE A 183 -7.35 -7.91 -9.58
C PHE A 183 -8.86 -8.15 -9.59
N MET A 184 -9.32 -9.34 -9.19
CA MET A 184 -10.75 -9.66 -9.14
C MET A 184 -11.44 -9.08 -7.91
N ALA A 185 -10.78 -9.10 -6.75
CA ALA A 185 -11.32 -8.58 -5.50
C ALA A 185 -11.19 -7.06 -5.39
N LEU A 186 -10.29 -6.44 -6.18
CA LEU A 186 -9.87 -5.04 -6.02
C LEU A 186 -9.40 -4.71 -4.58
N GLU A 187 -8.99 -5.74 -3.85
CA GLU A 187 -8.54 -5.68 -2.47
C GLU A 187 -7.16 -6.33 -2.37
N PRO A 188 -6.25 -5.80 -1.54
CA PRO A 188 -4.88 -6.28 -1.42
C PRO A 188 -4.76 -7.52 -0.51
N TYR A 189 -5.83 -8.30 -0.34
CA TYR A 189 -5.83 -9.48 0.52
C TYR A 189 -6.02 -10.75 -0.31
N GLN A 190 -5.17 -11.76 -0.07
CA GLN A 190 -5.30 -13.10 -0.64
C GLN A 190 -5.91 -14.02 0.41
N ILE A 191 -6.95 -14.75 0.03
CA ILE A 191 -7.58 -15.76 0.88
C ILE A 191 -7.21 -17.15 0.38
N MET A 192 -7.10 -17.33 -0.95
CA MET A 192 -6.93 -18.66 -1.55
C MET A 192 -5.86 -18.76 -2.64
N GLY A 193 -5.43 -17.66 -3.26
CA GLY A 193 -4.56 -17.63 -4.44
C GLY A 193 -3.29 -18.48 -4.35
N HIS A 194 -2.63 -18.52 -3.19
CA HIS A 194 -1.37 -19.25 -2.96
C HIS A 194 -1.56 -20.64 -2.33
N THR A 195 -2.81 -21.08 -2.16
CA THR A 195 -3.12 -22.38 -1.56
C THR A 195 -3.27 -23.47 -2.61
N THR A 196 -3.04 -24.72 -2.22
CA THR A 196 -3.33 -25.88 -3.08
C THR A 196 -4.80 -25.97 -3.45
N LYS A 197 -5.71 -25.47 -2.61
CA LYS A 197 -7.14 -25.36 -2.94
C LYS A 197 -7.38 -24.31 -4.03
N GLY A 198 -6.73 -23.14 -3.91
CA GLY A 198 -6.77 -22.08 -4.92
C GLY A 198 -6.27 -22.55 -6.29
N LEU A 199 -5.25 -23.41 -6.34
CA LEU A 199 -4.80 -24.02 -7.59
C LEU A 199 -5.96 -24.70 -8.37
N PHE A 200 -6.77 -25.51 -7.70
CA PHE A 200 -7.84 -26.27 -8.35
C PHE A 200 -9.11 -25.46 -8.57
N ILE A 201 -9.48 -24.59 -7.62
CA ILE A 201 -10.75 -23.85 -7.66
C ILE A 201 -10.64 -22.57 -8.50
N GLN A 202 -9.47 -21.92 -8.48
CA GLN A 202 -9.25 -20.63 -9.12
C GLN A 202 -8.23 -20.72 -10.25
N ALA A 203 -7.01 -21.18 -9.99
CA ALA A 203 -5.92 -21.02 -10.94
C ALA A 203 -6.09 -21.83 -12.23
N ILE A 204 -6.52 -23.09 -12.14
CA ILE A 204 -6.77 -23.93 -13.33
C ILE A 204 -7.96 -23.41 -14.15
N PRO A 205 -9.15 -23.16 -13.57
CA PRO A 205 -10.28 -22.60 -14.32
C PRO A 205 -9.96 -21.24 -14.97
N LEU A 206 -9.29 -20.35 -14.22
CA LEU A 206 -8.90 -19.04 -14.72
C LEU A 206 -7.88 -19.15 -15.85
N SER A 207 -6.87 -20.01 -15.72
CA SER A 207 -5.87 -20.24 -16.77
C SER A 207 -6.50 -20.79 -18.05
N LEU A 208 -7.52 -21.65 -17.94
CA LEU A 208 -8.26 -22.14 -19.11
C LEU A 208 -9.05 -21.01 -19.79
N LEU A 209 -9.77 -20.19 -19.00
CA LEU A 209 -10.52 -19.06 -19.51
C LEU A 209 -9.61 -18.04 -20.21
N LEU A 210 -8.50 -17.65 -19.57
CA LEU A 210 -7.53 -16.71 -20.13
C LEU A 210 -6.82 -17.29 -21.35
N ALA A 211 -6.49 -18.59 -21.36
CA ALA A 211 -5.93 -19.24 -22.54
C ALA A 211 -6.91 -19.20 -23.72
N TYR A 212 -8.19 -19.46 -23.47
CA TYR A 212 -9.23 -19.39 -24.49
C TYR A 212 -9.37 -17.98 -25.05
N ILE A 213 -9.51 -16.97 -24.18
CA ILE A 213 -9.60 -15.55 -24.58
C ILE A 213 -8.35 -15.14 -25.37
N PHE A 214 -7.15 -15.48 -24.88
CA PHE A 214 -5.91 -15.12 -25.52
C PHE A 214 -5.81 -15.72 -26.93
N HIS A 215 -5.98 -17.03 -27.07
CA HIS A 215 -5.79 -17.69 -28.36
C HIS A 215 -6.93 -17.45 -29.36
N ARG A 216 -8.17 -17.15 -28.91
CA ARG A 216 -9.30 -16.90 -29.79
C ARG A 216 -9.52 -15.42 -30.13
N LEU A 217 -9.32 -14.52 -29.17
CA LEU A 217 -9.70 -13.11 -29.32
C LEU A 217 -8.49 -12.18 -29.44
N ILE A 218 -7.45 -12.40 -28.64
CA ILE A 218 -6.35 -11.41 -28.50
C ILE A 218 -5.22 -11.68 -29.48
N LYS A 219 -4.86 -12.95 -29.68
CA LYS A 219 -3.64 -13.36 -30.39
C LYS A 219 -3.55 -12.79 -31.80
N VAL A 220 -4.62 -12.89 -32.58
CA VAL A 220 -4.64 -12.43 -33.97
C VAL A 220 -4.53 -10.90 -34.04
N PRO A 221 -5.39 -10.10 -33.38
CA PRO A 221 -5.23 -8.65 -33.35
C PRO A 221 -3.86 -8.18 -32.84
N LEU A 222 -3.32 -8.84 -31.81
CA LEU A 222 -2.02 -8.48 -31.25
C LEU A 222 -0.91 -8.63 -32.29
N THR A 223 -0.87 -9.74 -33.02
CA THR A 223 0.16 -9.98 -34.05
C THR A 223 0.16 -8.94 -35.17
N HIS A 224 -1.01 -8.38 -35.51
CA HIS A 224 -1.14 -7.35 -36.55
C HIS A 224 -0.76 -5.94 -36.08
N ASN A 225 -0.76 -5.68 -34.76
CA ASN A 225 -0.49 -4.37 -34.18
C ASN A 225 0.86 -4.30 -33.44
N LEU A 226 1.69 -5.34 -33.53
CA LEU A 226 3.02 -5.34 -32.92
C LEU A 226 3.93 -4.34 -33.65
N PRO A 227 4.69 -3.49 -32.92
CA PRO A 227 5.66 -2.61 -33.54
C PRO A 227 6.78 -3.42 -34.21
N PRO A 228 7.37 -2.94 -35.32
CA PRO A 228 8.42 -3.65 -36.06
C PRO A 228 9.78 -3.69 -35.32
N LEU A 229 9.81 -3.30 -34.04
CA LEU A 229 10.97 -3.41 -33.16
C LEU A 229 11.49 -4.85 -33.15
N PHE A 230 12.80 -5.04 -33.32
CA PHE A 230 13.47 -6.35 -33.30
C PHE A 230 12.90 -7.42 -34.27
N ASN A 231 12.26 -7.02 -35.38
CA ASN A 231 11.56 -7.93 -36.31
C ASN A 231 10.46 -8.77 -35.62
N MET A 232 9.79 -8.21 -34.61
CA MET A 232 8.74 -8.91 -33.87
C MET A 232 7.52 -9.25 -34.74
N ASP A 233 7.19 -8.40 -35.69
CA ASP A 233 6.17 -8.58 -36.74
C ASP A 233 6.42 -9.84 -37.60
N LYS A 234 7.67 -10.13 -37.95
CA LYS A 234 8.04 -11.31 -38.75
C LYS A 234 8.13 -12.56 -37.89
N LYS A 235 8.61 -12.45 -36.65
CA LYS A 235 8.68 -13.56 -35.69
C LYS A 235 7.29 -13.99 -35.20
N SER A 236 6.34 -13.05 -35.12
CA SER A 236 4.98 -13.32 -34.64
C SER A 236 4.16 -14.18 -35.60
N ASN A 237 4.47 -14.18 -36.90
CA ASN A 237 3.82 -15.08 -37.87
C ASN A 237 4.06 -16.57 -37.54
N GLY A 238 5.20 -16.93 -36.93
CA GLY A 238 5.45 -18.29 -36.44
C GLY A 238 4.74 -18.63 -35.12
N ILE A 239 4.23 -17.61 -34.41
CA ILE A 239 3.49 -17.75 -33.15
C ILE A 239 2.01 -18.05 -33.42
N ILE A 240 1.51 -17.77 -34.63
CA ILE A 240 0.16 -18.13 -35.13
C ILE A 240 0.09 -19.64 -35.43
N GLN A 241 0.52 -20.48 -34.49
CA GLN A 241 0.11 -21.88 -34.46
C GLN A 241 -1.23 -21.99 -33.73
N ASP A 242 -2.10 -22.87 -34.21
CA ASP A 242 -3.36 -23.14 -33.53
C ASP A 242 -3.11 -23.75 -32.16
N TRP A 243 -3.60 -23.07 -31.13
CA TRP A 243 -3.68 -23.67 -29.80
C TRP A 243 -4.90 -24.59 -29.77
N ASN A 244 -4.64 -25.88 -29.66
CA ASN A 244 -5.68 -26.89 -29.67
C ASN A 244 -5.52 -27.86 -28.50
N LEU A 245 -6.58 -27.99 -27.70
CA LEU A 245 -6.71 -28.96 -26.62
C LEU A 245 -7.64 -30.11 -27.07
N SER A 246 -7.37 -30.72 -28.23
CA SER A 246 -8.22 -31.79 -28.78
C SER A 246 -7.93 -33.17 -28.21
N THR A 247 -6.73 -33.38 -27.67
CA THR A 247 -6.31 -34.69 -27.14
C THR A 247 -6.18 -34.68 -25.63
N VAL A 248 -6.45 -35.83 -25.00
CA VAL A 248 -6.22 -36.01 -23.55
C VAL A 248 -4.78 -35.67 -23.17
N ARG A 249 -3.82 -36.03 -24.02
CA ARG A 249 -2.41 -35.69 -23.85
C ARG A 249 -2.16 -34.18 -23.81
N SER A 250 -2.77 -33.40 -24.71
CA SER A 250 -2.64 -31.93 -24.70
C SER A 250 -3.26 -31.29 -23.45
N TRP A 251 -4.38 -31.83 -22.96
CA TRP A 251 -4.98 -31.40 -21.69
C TRP A 251 -4.05 -31.66 -20.51
N ILE A 252 -3.49 -32.87 -20.41
CA ILE A 252 -2.54 -33.23 -19.34
C ILE A 252 -1.32 -32.31 -19.39
N ILE A 253 -0.73 -32.11 -20.56
CA ILE A 253 0.44 -31.22 -20.72
C ILE A 253 0.08 -29.79 -20.29
N PHE A 254 -1.09 -29.28 -20.68
CA PHE A 254 -1.52 -27.94 -20.29
C PHE A 254 -1.71 -27.81 -18.78
N ILE A 255 -2.48 -28.69 -18.15
CA ILE A 255 -2.76 -28.65 -16.71
C ILE A 255 -1.48 -28.80 -15.89
N VAL A 256 -0.62 -29.77 -16.23
CA VAL A 256 0.67 -29.95 -15.55
C VAL A 256 1.53 -28.69 -15.69
N SER A 257 1.51 -28.03 -16.85
CA SER A 257 2.24 -26.78 -17.06
C SER A 257 1.69 -25.62 -16.21
N VAL A 258 0.37 -25.53 -16.05
CA VAL A 258 -0.28 -24.57 -15.14
C VAL A 258 0.16 -24.82 -13.71
N MET A 259 0.17 -26.07 -13.26
CA MET A 259 0.64 -26.43 -11.92
C MET A 259 2.11 -26.07 -11.70
N ILE A 260 2.98 -26.34 -12.70
CA ILE A 260 4.40 -25.96 -12.63
C ILE A 260 4.54 -24.43 -12.53
N GLY A 261 3.83 -23.68 -13.37
CA GLY A 261 3.81 -22.22 -13.31
C GLY A 261 3.36 -21.70 -11.93
N PHE A 262 2.26 -22.25 -11.41
CA PHE A 262 1.70 -21.88 -10.12
C PHE A 262 2.69 -22.09 -8.97
N TYR A 263 3.26 -23.30 -8.85
CA TYR A 263 4.23 -23.58 -7.79
C TYR A 263 5.54 -22.82 -7.97
N SER A 264 5.94 -22.49 -9.21
CA SER A 264 7.10 -21.64 -9.42
C SER A 264 6.90 -20.23 -8.88
N HIS A 265 5.69 -19.68 -9.02
CA HIS A 265 5.33 -18.39 -8.45
C HIS A 265 5.32 -18.43 -6.91
N VAL A 266 4.58 -19.39 -6.32
CA VAL A 266 4.51 -19.53 -4.85
C VAL A 266 5.90 -19.73 -4.23
N LEU A 267 6.79 -20.46 -4.91
CA LEU A 267 8.16 -20.65 -4.46
C LEU A 267 8.97 -19.34 -4.50
N LEU A 268 8.87 -18.58 -5.58
CA LEU A 268 9.59 -17.30 -5.74
C LEU A 268 9.13 -16.25 -4.74
N ASP A 269 7.82 -16.16 -4.49
CA ASP A 269 7.26 -15.30 -3.46
C ASP A 269 7.80 -15.62 -2.06
N GLY A 270 8.06 -16.90 -1.79
CA GLY A 270 8.72 -17.35 -0.57
C GLY A 270 10.15 -16.81 -0.38
N PHE A 271 10.82 -16.38 -1.45
CA PHE A 271 12.15 -15.76 -1.42
C PHE A 271 12.11 -14.23 -1.44
N THR A 272 11.08 -13.62 -2.04
CA THR A 272 11.01 -12.16 -2.26
C THR A 272 10.37 -11.41 -1.10
N HIS A 273 9.44 -12.03 -0.36
CA HIS A 273 8.76 -11.38 0.76
C HIS A 273 9.48 -11.59 2.11
N LYS A 274 9.66 -10.52 2.88
CA LYS A 274 10.33 -10.55 4.20
C LYS A 274 9.68 -11.50 5.22
N SER A 275 8.41 -11.86 5.04
CA SER A 275 7.66 -12.82 5.87
C SER A 275 7.68 -14.27 5.35
N GLY A 276 8.33 -14.56 4.22
CA GLY A 276 8.39 -15.87 3.60
C GLY A 276 9.13 -16.91 4.46
N TYR A 277 8.69 -18.17 4.40
CA TYR A 277 9.23 -19.28 5.21
C TYR A 277 10.76 -19.46 5.12
N VAL A 278 11.37 -18.99 4.02
CA VAL A 278 12.81 -19.10 3.75
C VAL A 278 13.62 -17.92 4.33
N SER A 279 13.02 -16.74 4.51
CA SER A 279 13.71 -15.58 5.10
C SER A 279 14.12 -15.82 6.56
N ARG A 280 13.45 -16.77 7.25
CA ARG A 280 13.79 -17.21 8.61
C ARG A 280 15.02 -18.11 8.71
N PHE A 281 15.51 -18.69 7.60
CA PHE A 281 16.67 -19.58 7.62
C PHE A 281 17.99 -18.86 7.29
N PHE A 282 17.93 -17.63 6.79
CA PHE A 282 19.10 -16.86 6.33
C PHE A 282 19.34 -15.54 7.11
N LEU A 283 18.72 -15.39 8.29
CA LEU A 283 19.03 -14.33 9.26
C LEU A 283 19.37 -14.93 10.62
#